data_AF-A0A7X9FUY8-F1
#
_entry.id   AF-A0A7X9FUY8-F1
#
_cell.length_a   1.000
_cell.length_b   1.000
_cell.length_c   1.000
_cell.angle_alpha   90.00
_cell.angle_beta   90.00
_cell.angle_gamma   90.00
#
_symmetry.space_group_name_H-M   'P 1'
#
loop_
_entity.id
_entity.type
_entity.pdbx_description
1 polymer ?
#
loop_
_entity_poly.entity_id
_entity_poly.type
_entity_poly.pdbx_seq_one_letter_code
_entity_poly.pdbx_strand_id
1 'polypeptide(L)'
;MSLFLDTNILLYAMMEEGTEKAGIADSILLDQECHISVQTLNEATNTLRRKTKLPLNDIKTLITDFRGLVTIHPITEAVYSRGWAIIERYGLQTYDAMILACAIDNGIETLLSEDMQNGQKIFDMVTIINPFQKTVD
;
A
#
# COMPACT_ATOMS: atom_id res chain seq x y z
N MET A 1 9.58 -9.31 -8.77
CA MET A 1 8.55 -8.54 -9.50
C MET A 1 8.33 -7.25 -8.72
N SER A 2 8.08 -6.11 -9.36
CA SER A 2 7.84 -4.87 -8.64
C SER A 2 6.38 -4.82 -8.16
N LEU A 3 6.17 -4.54 -6.88
CA LEU A 3 4.86 -4.55 -6.23
C LEU A 3 4.58 -3.18 -5.63
N PHE A 4 3.39 -2.63 -5.87
CA PHE A 4 2.92 -1.45 -5.17
C PHE A 4 2.15 -1.89 -3.92
N LEU A 5 2.48 -1.34 -2.76
CA LEU A 5 1.85 -1.74 -1.50
C LEU A 5 0.86 -0.68 -1.03
N ASP A 6 -0.33 -1.14 -0.67
CA ASP A 6 -1.30 -0.40 0.11
C ASP A 6 -0.88 -0.35 1.60
N THR A 7 -1.51 0.53 2.37
CA THR A 7 -1.19 0.81 3.77
C THR A 7 -1.37 -0.41 4.67
N ASN A 8 -2.38 -1.25 4.39
CA ASN A 8 -2.65 -2.44 5.21
C ASN A 8 -1.45 -3.40 5.28
N ILE A 9 -0.72 -3.61 4.18
CA ILE A 9 0.47 -4.49 4.15
C ILE A 9 1.52 -4.01 5.15
N LEU A 10 1.81 -2.71 5.16
CA LEU A 10 2.77 -2.10 6.09
C LEU A 10 2.30 -2.23 7.53
N LEU A 11 1.01 -1.99 7.78
CA LEU A 11 0.43 -2.07 9.12
C LEU A 11 0.49 -3.49 9.70
N TYR A 12 0.29 -4.53 8.88
CA TYR A 12 0.43 -5.91 9.35
C TYR A 12 1.84 -6.22 9.82
N ALA A 13 2.85 -5.85 9.02
CA ALA A 13 4.25 -6.02 9.40
C ALA A 13 4.64 -5.18 10.65
N MET A 14 4.04 -4.00 10.84
CA MET A 14 4.34 -3.13 12.00
C MET A 14 3.63 -3.52 13.29
N MET A 15 2.41 -4.04 13.23
CA MET A 15 1.50 -4.08 14.38
C MET A 15 1.04 -5.48 14.77
N GLU A 16 1.15 -6.48 13.89
CA GLU A 16 0.53 -7.79 14.07
C GLU A 16 1.54 -8.94 14.16
N GLU A 17 2.68 -8.69 14.83
CA GLU A 17 3.74 -9.67 15.03
C GLU A 17 3.20 -11.03 15.51
N GLY A 18 3.66 -12.11 14.87
CA GLY A 18 3.24 -13.47 15.19
C GLY A 18 1.95 -13.95 14.50
N THR A 19 1.29 -13.11 13.71
CA THR A 19 0.14 -13.52 12.88
C THR A 19 0.57 -14.04 11.50
N GLU A 20 -0.29 -14.84 10.85
CA GLU A 20 -0.08 -15.31 9.47
C GLU A 20 0.08 -14.12 8.49
N LYS A 21 -0.73 -13.07 8.67
CA LYS A 21 -0.68 -11.87 7.81
C LYS A 21 0.62 -11.07 7.98
N ALA A 22 1.13 -10.94 9.21
CA ALA A 22 2.43 -10.33 9.43
C ALA A 22 3.55 -11.13 8.75
N GLY A 23 3.54 -12.46 8.86
CA GLY A 23 4.51 -13.31 8.16
C GLY A 23 4.46 -13.17 6.63
N ILE A 24 3.26 -13.04 6.06
CA ILE A 24 3.07 -12.77 4.63
C ILE A 24 3.61 -11.37 4.26
N ALA A 25 3.26 -10.34 5.04
CA ALA A 25 3.71 -8.97 4.81
C ALA A 25 5.24 -8.84 4.91
N ASP A 26 5.86 -9.48 5.90
CA ASP A 26 7.32 -9.51 6.07
C ASP A 26 7.99 -10.19 4.87
N SER A 27 7.47 -11.33 4.42
CA SER A 27 8.00 -12.04 3.24
C SER A 27 7.91 -11.17 1.98
N ILE A 28 6.79 -10.46 1.78
CA ILE A 28 6.64 -9.52 0.66
C ILE A 28 7.71 -8.43 0.72
N LEU A 29 7.90 -7.80 1.88
CA LEU A 29 8.83 -6.69 2.06
C LEU A 29 10.30 -7.11 1.92
N LEU A 30 10.63 -8.36 2.28
CA LEU A 30 12.00 -8.87 2.23
C LEU A 30 12.37 -9.48 0.88
N ASP A 31 11.42 -10.14 0.21
CA ASP A 31 11.71 -10.95 -0.99
C ASP A 31 11.34 -10.26 -2.31
N GLN A 32 10.62 -9.13 -2.28
CA GLN A 32 10.14 -8.42 -3.47
C GLN A 32 10.62 -6.97 -3.52
N GLU A 33 10.67 -6.43 -4.75
CA GLU A 33 10.89 -5.01 -4.95
C GLU A 33 9.59 -4.26 -4.65
N CYS A 34 9.56 -3.58 -3.51
CA CYS A 34 8.35 -2.94 -3.01
C CYS A 34 8.36 -1.43 -3.23
N HIS A 35 7.21 -0.90 -3.64
CA HIS A 35 6.97 0.51 -3.88
C HIS A 35 5.76 0.99 -3.10
N ILE A 36 5.80 2.22 -2.62
CA ILE A 36 4.67 2.88 -1.95
C ILE A 36 4.56 4.32 -2.39
N SER A 37 3.46 4.96 -2.04
CA SER A 37 3.34 6.42 -2.14
C SER A 37 3.60 7.10 -0.79
N VAL A 38 3.85 8.41 -0.81
CA VAL A 38 3.84 9.22 0.41
C VAL A 38 2.47 9.23 1.10
N GLN A 39 1.37 8.97 0.36
CA GLN A 39 0.03 8.82 0.92
C GLN A 39 -0.04 7.60 1.85
N THR A 40 0.55 6.48 1.44
CA THR A 40 0.69 5.26 2.25
C THR A 40 1.40 5.54 3.58
N LEU A 41 2.47 6.35 3.56
CA LEU A 41 3.18 6.76 4.79
C LEU A 41 2.31 7.63 5.72
N ASN A 42 1.53 8.55 5.15
CA ASN A 42 0.64 9.41 5.91
C ASN A 42 -0.44 8.59 6.63
N GLU A 43 -1.02 7.61 5.93
CA GLU A 43 -2.03 6.72 6.47
C GLU A 43 -1.48 5.78 7.53
N ALA A 44 -0.29 5.21 7.30
CA ALA A 44 0.40 4.38 8.28
C ALA A 44 0.67 5.19 9.56
N THR A 45 1.24 6.39 9.42
CA THR A 45 1.53 7.28 10.55
C THR A 45 0.26 7.64 11.31
N ASN A 46 -0.81 8.03 10.61
CA ASN A 46 -2.07 8.38 11.25
C ASN A 46 -2.70 7.18 11.98
N THR A 47 -2.62 5.99 11.37
CA THR A 47 -3.14 4.76 11.95
C THR A 47 -2.35 4.35 13.19
N LEU A 48 -1.02 4.39 13.15
CA LEU A 48 -0.17 4.12 14.32
C LEU A 48 -0.48 5.09 15.46
N ARG A 49 -0.60 6.39 15.17
CA ARG A 49 -0.96 7.40 16.18
C ARG A 49 -2.32 7.16 16.83
N ARG A 50 -3.28 6.63 16.06
CA ARG A 50 -4.65 6.40 16.53
C ARG A 50 -4.82 5.06 17.24
N LYS A 51 -4.18 4.00 16.74
CA LYS A 51 -4.40 2.62 17.19
C LYS A 51 -3.38 2.15 18.23
N THR A 52 -2.22 2.81 18.35
CA THR A 52 -1.18 2.45 19.31
C THR A 52 -1.05 3.50 20.42
N LYS A 53 -0.41 3.12 21.53
CA LYS A 53 0.01 4.05 22.59
C LYS A 53 1.49 4.43 22.49
N LEU A 54 2.09 4.22 21.31
CA LEU A 54 3.51 4.46 21.12
C LEU A 54 3.83 5.95 21.21
N PRO A 55 4.95 6.33 21.86
CA PRO A 55 5.56 7.64 21.71
C PRO A 55 5.77 8.01 20.23
N LEU A 56 5.64 9.30 19.90
CA LEU A 56 5.85 9.78 18.51
C LEU A 56 7.25 9.44 17.97
N ASN A 57 8.26 9.38 18.83
CA ASN A 57 9.61 8.99 18.43
C ASN A 57 9.65 7.52 17.99
N ASP A 58 8.94 6.63 18.68
CA ASP A 58 8.90 5.21 18.34
C ASP A 58 8.14 4.99 17.03
N ILE A 59 7.03 5.72 16.81
CA ILE A 59 6.33 5.75 15.52
C ILE A 59 7.27 6.24 14.40
N LYS A 60 8.05 7.30 14.66
CA LYS A 60 9.00 7.82 13.67
C LYS A 60 10.10 6.81 13.35
N THR A 61 10.60 6.07 14.34
CA THR A 61 11.57 4.99 14.14
C THR A 61 10.97 3.89 13.29
N LEU A 62 9.79 3.36 13.64
CA LEU A 62 9.09 2.35 12.85
C LEU A 62 8.92 2.78 11.38
N ILE A 63 8.41 3.99 11.14
CA ILE A 63 8.26 4.50 9.77
C ILE A 63 9.62 4.61 9.07
N THR A 64 10.68 5.03 9.77
CA THR A 64 12.02 5.16 9.18
C THR A 64 12.60 3.80 8.78
N ASP A 65 12.43 2.78 9.61
CA ASP A 65 12.92 1.43 9.33
C ASP A 65 12.24 0.86 8.08
N PHE A 66 10.92 1.02 7.97
CA PHE A 66 10.16 0.61 6.78
C PHE A 66 10.58 1.34 5.51
N ARG A 67 10.90 2.64 5.61
CA ARG A 67 11.38 3.41 4.47
C ARG A 67 12.69 2.88 3.89
N GLY A 68 13.46 2.09 4.66
CA GLY A 68 14.65 1.39 4.17
C GLY A 68 14.36 0.17 3.30
N LEU A 69 13.12 -0.34 3.31
CA LEU A 69 12.71 -1.56 2.61
C LEU A 69 11.96 -1.30 1.30
N VAL A 70 11.61 -0.05 1.01
CA VAL A 70 10.70 0.29 -0.10
C VAL A 70 11.18 1.51 -0.89
N THR A 71 10.81 1.58 -2.16
CA THR A 71 10.91 2.79 -2.97
C THR A 71 9.67 3.66 -2.77
N ILE A 72 9.86 4.96 -2.51
CA ILE A 72 8.78 5.87 -2.13
C ILE A 72 8.52 6.87 -3.25
N HIS A 73 7.28 6.94 -3.70
CA HIS A 73 6.84 7.82 -4.78
C HIS A 73 6.04 9.01 -4.25
N PRO A 74 6.23 10.23 -4.80
CA PRO A 74 5.45 11.40 -4.42
C PRO A 74 4.03 11.33 -4.98
N ILE A 75 3.09 11.99 -4.30
CA ILE A 75 1.79 12.33 -4.89
C ILE A 75 1.94 13.68 -5.59
N THR A 76 1.91 13.66 -6.91
CA THR A 76 2.00 14.85 -7.77
C THR A 76 0.62 15.31 -8.23
N GLU A 77 0.54 16.48 -8.87
CA GLU A 77 -0.71 16.92 -9.53
C GLU A 77 -1.17 15.93 -10.62
N ALA A 78 -0.24 15.32 -11.35
CA ALA A 78 -0.56 14.30 -12.35
C ALA A 78 -1.19 13.06 -11.71
N VAL A 79 -0.60 12.57 -10.59
CA VAL A 79 -1.18 11.47 -9.79
C VAL A 79 -2.58 11.86 -9.32
N TYR A 80 -2.77 13.09 -8.86
CA TYR A 80 -4.06 13.58 -8.40
C TYR A 80 -5.13 13.60 -9.50
N SER A 81 -4.79 14.14 -10.68
CA SER A 81 -5.69 14.16 -11.84
C SER A 81 -6.05 12.75 -12.30
N ARG A 82 -5.09 11.82 -12.32
CA ARG A 82 -5.37 10.42 -12.62
C ARG A 82 -6.23 9.76 -11.55
N GLY A 83 -5.97 10.06 -10.27
CA GLY A 83 -6.77 9.58 -9.16
C GLY A 83 -8.24 9.96 -9.33
N TRP A 84 -8.53 11.20 -9.73
CA TRP A 84 -9.90 11.61 -10.08
C TRP A 84 -10.52 10.80 -11.22
N ALA A 85 -9.76 10.55 -12.30
CA ALA A 85 -10.24 9.69 -13.38
C ALA A 85 -10.57 8.26 -12.90
N ILE A 86 -9.83 7.74 -11.91
CA ILE A 86 -10.11 6.45 -11.27
C ILE A 86 -11.39 6.54 -10.42
N ILE A 87 -11.55 7.59 -9.61
CA ILE A 87 -12.76 7.83 -8.79
C ILE A 87 -14.00 7.88 -9.68
N GLU A 88 -13.98 8.69 -10.73
CA GLU A 88 -15.12 8.89 -11.62
C GLU A 88 -15.52 7.60 -12.35
N ARG A 89 -14.54 6.78 -12.77
CA ARG A 89 -14.82 5.59 -13.56
C ARG A 89 -15.13 4.35 -12.72
N TYR A 90 -14.46 4.16 -11.59
CA TYR A 90 -14.54 2.94 -10.79
C TYR A 90 -15.22 3.14 -9.44
N GLY A 91 -15.54 4.38 -9.05
CA GLY A 91 -16.22 4.68 -7.79
C GLY A 91 -15.38 4.38 -6.54
N LEU A 92 -14.05 4.31 -6.67
CA LEU A 92 -13.15 4.05 -5.56
C LEU A 92 -13.06 5.25 -4.61
N GLN A 93 -12.69 4.97 -3.35
CA GLN A 93 -12.44 6.03 -2.37
C GLN A 93 -11.22 6.85 -2.80
N THR A 94 -11.18 8.11 -2.36
CA THR A 94 -10.14 9.05 -2.79
C THR A 94 -8.73 8.52 -2.55
N TYR A 95 -8.45 7.99 -1.37
CA TYR A 95 -7.11 7.53 -1.02
C TYR A 95 -6.69 6.28 -1.82
N ASP A 96 -7.57 5.30 -1.93
CA ASP A 96 -7.37 4.11 -2.78
C ASP A 96 -7.05 4.51 -4.22
N ALA A 97 -7.79 5.48 -4.76
CA ALA A 97 -7.59 6.00 -6.10
C ALA A 97 -6.24 6.73 -6.25
N MET A 98 -5.77 7.45 -5.23
CA MET A 98 -4.44 8.09 -5.27
C MET A 98 -3.30 7.07 -5.25
N ILE A 99 -3.43 6.01 -4.46
CA ILE A 99 -2.45 4.92 -4.39
C ILE A 99 -2.38 4.21 -5.76
N LEU A 100 -3.53 3.84 -6.33
CA LEU A 100 -3.62 3.24 -7.66
C LEU A 100 -3.05 4.15 -8.76
N ALA A 101 -3.38 5.44 -8.72
CA ALA A 101 -2.85 6.40 -9.69
C ALA A 101 -1.33 6.50 -9.60
N CYS A 102 -0.77 6.48 -8.38
CA CYS A 102 0.67 6.49 -8.16
C CYS A 102 1.35 5.23 -8.70
N ALA A 103 0.72 4.06 -8.53
CA ALA A 103 1.21 2.81 -9.13
C ALA A 103 1.24 2.89 -10.66
N ILE A 104 0.16 3.37 -11.28
CA ILE A 104 0.06 3.55 -12.74
C ILE A 104 1.13 4.50 -13.26
N ASP A 105 1.30 5.67 -12.62
CA ASP A 105 2.27 6.68 -13.06
C ASP A 105 3.72 6.21 -12.98
N ASN A 106 4.00 5.20 -12.15
CA ASN A 106 5.32 4.58 -12.02
C ASN A 106 5.44 3.24 -12.76
N GLY A 107 4.44 2.86 -13.56
CA GLY A 107 4.47 1.65 -14.39
C GLY A 107 4.46 0.34 -13.61
N ILE A 108 3.93 0.33 -12.38
CA ILE A 108 3.87 -0.86 -11.54
C ILE A 108 2.52 -1.53 -11.71
N GLU A 109 2.52 -2.70 -12.34
CA GLU A 109 1.28 -3.37 -12.82
C GLU A 109 0.53 -4.16 -11.76
N THR A 110 1.11 -4.36 -10.57
CA THR A 110 0.49 -5.10 -9.46
C THR A 110 0.45 -4.25 -8.21
N LEU A 111 -0.77 -4.04 -7.67
CA LEU A 111 -0.98 -3.39 -6.39
C LEU A 111 -1.51 -4.40 -5.37
N LEU A 112 -0.86 -4.50 -4.23
CA LEU A 112 -1.28 -5.33 -3.12
C LEU A 112 -2.18 -4.55 -2.16
N SER A 113 -3.42 -5.01 -1.98
CA SER A 113 -4.38 -4.42 -1.05
C SER A 113 -5.31 -5.50 -0.50
N GLU A 114 -5.57 -5.45 0.80
CA GLU A 114 -6.62 -6.27 1.41
C GLU A 114 -8.03 -5.70 1.17
N ASP A 115 -8.15 -4.38 1.25
CA ASP A 115 -9.43 -3.68 1.34
C ASP A 115 -10.09 -3.46 -0.03
N MET A 116 -9.29 -3.42 -1.10
CA MET A 116 -9.78 -3.28 -2.48
C MET A 116 -10.19 -4.62 -3.09
N GLN A 117 -10.99 -4.58 -4.17
CA GLN A 117 -11.51 -5.78 -4.81
C GLN A 117 -10.39 -6.60 -5.50
N ASN A 118 -10.11 -7.79 -4.97
CA ASN A 118 -9.14 -8.72 -5.54
C ASN A 118 -9.46 -9.05 -7.02
N GLY A 119 -8.44 -9.04 -7.87
CA GLY A 119 -8.53 -9.30 -9.31
C GLY A 119 -9.07 -8.14 -10.15
N GLN A 120 -9.47 -7.02 -9.54
CA GLN A 120 -9.92 -5.85 -10.28
C GLN A 120 -8.77 -5.23 -11.09
N LYS A 121 -9.04 -4.92 -12.35
CA LYS A 121 -8.11 -4.19 -13.23
C LYS A 121 -8.51 -2.74 -13.36
N ILE A 122 -7.55 -1.84 -13.18
CA ILE A 122 -7.72 -0.40 -13.30
C ILE A 122 -7.04 0.07 -14.59
N PHE A 123 -7.87 0.49 -15.55
CA PHE A 123 -7.47 0.91 -16.91
C PHE A 123 -6.63 -0.12 -17.67
N ASP A 124 -6.74 -1.41 -17.31
CA ASP A 124 -5.86 -2.49 -17.80
C ASP A 124 -4.35 -2.25 -17.57
N MET A 125 -4.01 -1.32 -16.67
CA MET A 125 -2.64 -0.95 -16.33
C MET A 125 -2.19 -1.53 -14.99
N VAL A 126 -3.11 -1.64 -14.02
CA VAL A 126 -2.83 -2.19 -12.68
C VAL A 126 -3.86 -3.24 -12.33
N THR A 127 -3.39 -4.36 -11.81
CA THR A 127 -4.22 -5.41 -11.21
C THR A 127 -4.08 -5.36 -9.69
N ILE A 128 -5.22 -5.34 -9.02
CA ILE A 128 -5.29 -5.39 -7.55
C ILE A 128 -5.25 -6.85 -7.12
N ILE A 129 -4.32 -7.18 -6.22
CA ILE A 129 -4.17 -8.52 -5.66
C ILE A 129 -4.28 -8.43 -4.13
N ASN A 130 -5.13 -9.26 -3.54
CA ASN A 130 -5.17 -9.43 -2.09
C ASN A 130 -4.22 -10.58 -1.70
N PRO A 131 -3.07 -10.28 -1.08
CA PRO A 131 -2.06 -11.30 -0.77
C PRO A 131 -2.47 -12.23 0.38
N PHE A 132 -3.54 -11.91 1.09
CA PHE A 132 -4.04 -12.70 2.23
C PHE A 132 -5.18 -13.64 1.85
N GLN A 133 -5.66 -13.59 0.60
CA GLN A 133 -6.59 -14.60 0.11
C GLN A 133 -5.83 -15.90 -0.17
N LYS A 134 -6.29 -16.99 0.45
CA LYS A 134 -5.81 -18.33 0.08
C LYS A 134 -6.24 -18.59 -1.36
N THR A 135 -5.30 -18.97 -2.21
CA THR A 135 -5.61 -19.60 -3.50
C THR A 135 -6.49 -20.80 -3.19
N VAL A 136 -7.76 -20.75 -3.60
CA VAL A 136 -8.57 -21.96 -3.69
C VAL A 136 -8.11 -22.62 -4.98
N ASP A 137 -7.35 -23.70 -4.83
CA ASP A 137 -6.98 -24.58 -5.95
C ASP A 137 -8.21 -25.09 -6.72
#